data_AF-A0A7S0QEQ6-F1
#
_entry.id   AF-A0A7S0QEQ6-F1
#
_cell.length_a   1.000
_cell.length_b   1.000
_cell.length_c   1.000
_cell.angle_alpha   90.00
_cell.angle_beta   90.00
_cell.angle_gamma   90.00
#
_symmetry.space_group_name_H-M   'P 1'
#
loop_
_entity.id
_entity.type
_entity.pdbx_description
1 polymer ?
#
loop_
_entity_poly.entity_id
_entity_poly.type
_entity_poly.pdbx_seq_one_letter_code
_entity_poly.pdbx_strand_id
1 'polypeptide(L)'
;MNHKDFFRNIVAILVLAFVGTTISCLTIGGGLYFLAQQGYITAVNGTNPREALMFGSVMAATDSVATLSVLGSLNVDPQLYNLVFGESVLNDPMAIVLFDTFKGGTLGDRHATPADLRHTLGNFLGILWGSLGFGVLFGLAASFLTKHAAFHSRPRPAMEVALMLCVAYLS
;
A
#
# COMPACT_ATOMS: atom_id res chain seq x y z
N MET A 1 16.59 13.09 9.34
CA MET A 1 15.98 11.74 9.41
C MET A 1 16.96 10.81 10.10
N ASN A 2 16.69 10.36 11.34
CA ASN A 2 17.55 9.39 12.01
C ASN A 2 17.18 7.98 11.51
N HIS A 3 17.86 7.51 10.48
CA HIS A 3 17.55 6.24 9.79
C HIS A 3 17.45 5.03 10.74
N LYS A 4 18.17 5.05 11.87
CA LYS A 4 18.16 3.96 12.87
C LYS A 4 16.79 3.74 13.53
N ASP A 5 16.03 4.81 13.77
CA ASP A 5 14.72 4.69 14.43
C ASP A 5 13.62 4.27 13.43
N PHE A 6 13.72 4.70 12.17
CA PHE A 6 12.84 4.28 11.09
C PHE A 6 12.95 2.77 10.84
N PHE A 7 14.18 2.24 10.70
CA PHE A 7 14.38 0.80 10.50
C PHE A 7 14.09 -0.04 11.74
N ARG A 8 14.20 0.52 12.96
CA ARG A 8 13.83 -0.18 14.19
C ARG A 8 12.33 -0.46 14.29
N ASN A 9 11.51 0.43 13.71
CA ASN A 9 10.05 0.34 13.75
C ASN A 9 9.42 -0.10 12.41
N ILE A 10 10.21 -0.60 11.46
CA ILE A 10 9.72 -0.93 10.12
C ILE A 10 8.60 -1.99 10.13
N VAL A 11 8.65 -2.93 11.08
CA VAL A 11 7.57 -3.91 11.27
C VAL A 11 6.27 -3.23 11.68
N ALA A 12 6.34 -2.25 12.60
CA ALA A 12 5.15 -1.50 13.01
C ALA A 12 4.58 -0.68 11.84
N ILE A 13 5.44 -0.05 11.04
CA ILE A 13 5.05 0.67 9.83
C ILE A 13 4.35 -0.27 8.84
N LEU A 14 4.94 -1.43 8.55
CA LEU A 14 4.38 -2.43 7.62
C LEU A 14 3.04 -2.98 8.11
N VAL A 15 2.92 -3.28 9.41
CA VAL A 15 1.66 -3.74 10.00
C VAL A 15 0.60 -2.66 9.91
N LEU A 16 0.94 -1.41 10.23
CA LEU A 16 -0.01 -0.29 10.17
C LEU A 16 -0.47 -0.04 8.72
N ALA A 17 0.44 -0.04 7.76
CA ALA A 17 0.13 0.16 6.34
C ALA A 17 -0.62 -1.03 5.72
N PHE A 18 -0.27 -2.27 6.03
CA PHE A 18 -0.90 -3.43 5.37
C PHE A 18 -2.19 -3.84 6.06
N VAL A 19 -2.13 -4.04 7.38
CA VAL A 19 -3.27 -4.51 8.15
C VAL A 19 -4.26 -3.36 8.36
N GLY A 20 -3.77 -2.16 8.67
CA GLY A 20 -4.61 -0.99 8.86
C GLY A 20 -5.43 -0.66 7.61
N THR A 21 -4.79 -0.56 6.44
CA THR A 21 -5.49 -0.30 5.16
C THR A 21 -6.49 -1.37 4.81
N THR A 22 -6.13 -2.65 5.01
CA THR A 22 -7.06 -3.75 4.73
C THR A 22 -8.30 -3.68 5.64
N ILE A 23 -8.12 -3.40 6.94
CA ILE A 23 -9.23 -3.24 7.88
C ILE A 23 -10.07 -2.01 7.50
N SER A 24 -9.45 -0.88 7.19
CA SER A 24 -10.15 0.33 6.75
C SER A 24 -11.00 0.08 5.50
N CYS A 25 -10.42 -0.58 4.49
CA CYS A 25 -11.11 -0.97 3.27
C CYS A 25 -12.32 -1.86 3.55
N LEU A 26 -12.16 -2.91 4.37
CA LEU A 26 -13.24 -3.83 4.70
C LEU A 26 -14.33 -3.16 5.54
N THR A 27 -13.96 -2.24 6.44
CA THR A 27 -14.91 -1.52 7.29
C THR A 27 -15.75 -0.56 6.46
N ILE A 28 -15.11 0.25 5.60
CA ILE A 28 -15.80 1.22 4.74
C ILE A 28 -16.65 0.48 3.69
N GLY A 29 -16.05 -0.48 2.98
CA GLY A 29 -16.76 -1.22 1.93
C GLY A 29 -17.85 -2.14 2.47
N GLY A 30 -17.61 -2.81 3.59
CA GLY A 30 -18.62 -3.63 4.27
C GLY A 30 -19.77 -2.79 4.84
N GLY A 31 -19.47 -1.64 5.43
CA GLY A 31 -20.48 -0.69 5.90
C GLY A 31 -21.36 -0.17 4.77
N LEU A 32 -20.75 0.18 3.63
CA LEU A 32 -21.46 0.63 2.45
C LEU A 32 -22.37 -0.46 1.85
N TYR A 33 -21.88 -1.70 1.79
CA TYR A 33 -22.67 -2.86 1.38
C TYR A 33 -23.87 -3.10 2.31
N PHE A 34 -23.67 -3.02 3.62
CA PHE A 34 -24.76 -3.18 4.60
C PHE A 34 -25.82 -2.09 4.44
N LEU A 35 -25.42 -0.83 4.28
CA LEU A 35 -26.35 0.28 4.04
C LEU A 35 -27.10 0.16 2.71
N ALA A 36 -26.45 -0.37 1.67
CA ALA A 36 -27.08 -0.65 0.39
C ALA A 36 -28.12 -1.77 0.49
N GLN A 37 -27.85 -2.83 1.29
CA GLN A 37 -28.84 -3.88 1.56
C GLN A 37 -30.09 -3.39 2.29
N GLN A 38 -29.92 -2.42 3.21
CA GLN A 38 -31.03 -1.80 3.93
C GLN A 38 -31.81 -0.76 3.07
N GLY A 39 -31.38 -0.52 1.83
CA GLY A 39 -32.05 0.40 0.90
C GLY A 39 -31.79 1.88 1.13
N TYR A 40 -30.84 2.24 2.02
CA TYR A 40 -30.47 3.65 2.25
C TYR A 40 -29.62 4.25 1.12
N ILE A 41 -28.90 3.40 0.37
CA ILE A 41 -27.98 3.81 -0.69
C ILE A 41 -28.31 3.02 -1.96
N THR A 42 -28.70 3.74 -3.01
CA THR A 42 -29.00 3.18 -4.35
C THR A 42 -27.84 3.31 -5.34
N ALA A 43 -26.79 4.07 -4.98
CA ALA A 43 -25.62 4.32 -5.84
C ALA A 43 -24.69 3.11 -6.00
N VAL A 44 -24.83 2.10 -5.14
CA VAL A 44 -24.01 0.89 -5.14
C VAL A 44 -24.93 -0.31 -5.18
N ASN A 45 -24.58 -1.32 -5.97
CA ASN A 45 -25.43 -2.49 -6.13
C ASN A 45 -25.52 -3.30 -4.82
N GLY A 46 -26.66 -3.21 -4.12
CA GLY A 46 -26.90 -3.91 -2.85
C GLY A 46 -26.90 -5.44 -2.94
N THR A 47 -26.80 -6.00 -4.15
CA THR A 47 -26.70 -7.44 -4.40
C THR A 47 -25.27 -7.95 -4.51
N ASN A 48 -24.30 -7.08 -4.82
CA ASN A 48 -22.91 -7.46 -5.03
C ASN A 48 -21.96 -6.56 -4.22
N PRO A 49 -21.16 -7.11 -3.30
CA PRO A 49 -20.24 -6.34 -2.45
C PRO A 49 -19.03 -5.78 -3.21
N ARG A 50 -18.85 -6.14 -4.49
CA ARG A 50 -17.67 -5.78 -5.29
C ARG A 50 -17.51 -4.27 -5.43
N GLU A 51 -18.55 -3.56 -5.87
CA GLU A 51 -18.52 -2.10 -6.03
C GLU A 51 -18.26 -1.40 -4.69
N ALA A 52 -18.87 -1.91 -3.62
CA ALA A 52 -18.69 -1.37 -2.27
C ALA A 52 -17.25 -1.56 -1.76
N LEU A 53 -16.64 -2.71 -1.98
CA LEU A 53 -15.27 -3.01 -1.60
C LEU A 53 -14.24 -2.26 -2.46
N MET A 54 -14.52 -2.07 -3.75
CA MET A 54 -13.70 -1.22 -4.64
C MET A 54 -13.72 0.24 -4.19
N PHE A 55 -14.89 0.74 -3.79
CA PHE A 55 -14.99 2.07 -3.18
C PHE A 55 -14.23 2.13 -1.85
N GLY A 56 -14.40 1.11 -1.01
CA GLY A 56 -13.68 0.99 0.26
C GLY A 56 -12.16 0.99 0.08
N SER A 57 -11.63 0.34 -0.94
CA SER A 57 -10.18 0.31 -1.20
C SER A 57 -9.64 1.68 -1.60
N VAL A 58 -10.39 2.44 -2.39
CA VAL A 58 -9.98 3.81 -2.77
C VAL A 58 -9.99 4.73 -1.56
N MET A 59 -11.00 4.60 -0.69
CA MET A 59 -11.12 5.41 0.53
C MET A 59 -10.15 5.00 1.65
N ALA A 60 -9.51 3.84 1.55
CA ALA A 60 -8.59 3.36 2.57
C ALA A 60 -7.21 4.03 2.50
N ALA A 61 -6.85 4.63 1.35
CA ALA A 61 -5.66 5.45 1.19
C ALA A 61 -5.78 6.74 2.02
N THR A 62 -4.79 7.03 2.86
CA THR A 62 -4.79 8.16 3.81
C THR A 62 -3.77 9.22 3.38
N ASP A 63 -4.23 10.45 3.14
CA ASP A 63 -3.32 11.58 2.92
C ASP A 63 -2.85 12.14 4.27
N SER A 64 -1.58 11.90 4.59
CA SER A 64 -0.95 12.39 5.81
C SER A 64 -0.23 13.73 5.65
N VAL A 65 -0.17 14.33 4.45
CA VAL A 65 0.64 15.54 4.20
C VAL A 65 0.23 16.68 5.13
N ALA A 66 -1.07 16.92 5.28
CA ALA A 66 -1.58 17.92 6.20
C ALA A 66 -1.21 17.57 7.67
N THR A 67 -1.38 16.32 8.09
CA THR A 67 -1.07 15.88 9.46
C THR A 67 0.43 15.97 9.77
N LEU A 68 1.30 15.63 8.82
CA LEU A 68 2.75 15.70 8.96
C LEU A 68 3.24 17.13 9.10
N SER A 69 2.62 18.08 8.39
CA SER A 69 2.97 19.51 8.51
C SER A 69 2.65 20.07 9.91
N VAL A 70 1.52 19.66 10.48
CA VAL A 70 1.12 20.03 11.85
C VAL A 70 2.00 19.33 12.89
N LEU A 71 2.24 18.02 12.76
CA LEU A 71 3.10 17.26 13.67
C LEU A 71 4.53 17.80 13.69
N GLY A 72 5.06 18.20 12.52
CA GLY A 72 6.38 18.83 12.41
C GLY A 72 6.46 20.18 13.13
N SER A 73 5.35 20.90 13.23
CA SER A 73 5.27 22.19 13.94
C SER A 73 5.16 22.02 15.46
N LEU A 74 4.68 20.87 15.92
CA LEU A 74 4.46 20.56 17.34
C LEU A 74 5.67 19.92 18.05
N ASN A 75 6.80 19.75 17.36
CA ASN A 75 8.02 19.12 17.88
C ASN A 75 7.75 17.74 18.51
N VAL A 76 6.89 16.96 17.85
CA VAL A 76 6.41 15.63 18.28
C VAL A 76 7.55 14.61 18.26
N ASP A 77 7.37 13.52 19.01
CA ASP A 77 8.31 12.41 19.06
C ASP A 77 8.70 11.93 17.62
N PRO A 78 10.01 11.88 17.29
CA PRO A 78 10.48 11.47 15.97
C PRO A 78 10.01 10.08 15.52
N GLN A 79 9.68 9.18 16.46
CA GLN A 79 9.16 7.85 16.15
C GLN A 79 7.73 7.93 15.61
N LEU A 80 6.88 8.78 16.19
CA LEU A 80 5.51 8.96 15.71
C LEU A 80 5.49 9.61 14.33
N TYR A 81 6.35 10.61 14.10
CA TYR A 81 6.52 11.21 12.78
C TYR A 81 6.91 10.18 11.72
N ASN A 82 7.92 9.34 12.02
CA ASN A 82 8.38 8.29 11.12
C ASN A 82 7.31 7.22 10.85
N LEU A 83 6.47 6.91 11.85
CA LEU A 83 5.40 5.92 11.72
C LEU A 83 4.30 6.41 10.76
N VAL A 84 3.80 7.62 10.98
CA VAL A 84 2.75 8.24 10.14
C VAL A 84 3.25 8.48 8.71
N PHE A 85 4.50 8.96 8.57
CA PHE A 85 5.12 9.11 7.26
C PHE A 85 5.22 7.77 6.54
N GLY A 86 5.73 6.72 7.21
CA GLY A 86 5.88 5.40 6.60
C GLY A 86 4.55 4.76 6.22
N GLU A 87 3.51 4.92 7.05
CA GLU A 87 2.17 4.39 6.76
C GLU A 87 1.57 5.03 5.52
N SER A 88 1.52 6.36 5.44
CA SER A 88 0.99 7.06 4.26
C SER A 88 1.72 6.72 2.95
N VAL A 89 3.05 6.52 2.97
CA VAL A 89 3.80 6.14 1.76
C VAL A 89 3.45 4.71 1.30
N LEU A 90 3.20 3.79 2.22
CA LEU A 90 2.96 2.38 1.90
C LEU A 90 1.47 2.05 1.70
N ASN A 91 0.57 2.84 2.27
CA ASN A 91 -0.88 2.67 2.16
C ASN A 91 -1.38 2.88 0.72
N ASP A 92 -0.84 3.86 -0.01
CA ASP A 92 -1.30 4.19 -1.36
C ASP A 92 -1.15 3.02 -2.36
N PRO A 93 0.04 2.40 -2.53
CA PRO A 93 0.16 1.19 -3.36
C PRO A 93 -0.75 0.05 -2.91
N MET A 94 -0.99 -0.07 -1.61
CA MET A 94 -1.81 -1.11 -1.02
C MET A 94 -3.29 -0.95 -1.33
N ALA A 95 -3.80 0.27 -1.27
CA ALA A 95 -5.14 0.62 -1.73
C ALA A 95 -5.34 0.29 -3.21
N ILE A 96 -4.33 0.56 -4.05
CA ILE A 96 -4.36 0.22 -5.49
C ILE A 96 -4.40 -1.31 -5.70
N VAL A 97 -3.57 -2.08 -4.99
CA VAL A 97 -3.58 -3.55 -5.11
C VAL A 97 -4.90 -4.14 -4.61
N LEU A 98 -5.48 -3.61 -3.53
CA LEU A 98 -6.82 -3.99 -3.07
C LEU A 98 -7.88 -3.71 -4.13
N PHE A 99 -7.86 -2.51 -4.72
CA PHE A 99 -8.77 -2.13 -5.79
C PHE A 99 -8.67 -3.07 -7.00
N ASP A 100 -7.44 -3.36 -7.46
CA ASP A 100 -7.23 -4.25 -8.60
C ASP A 100 -7.62 -5.70 -8.27
N THR A 101 -7.45 -6.14 -7.03
CA THR A 101 -7.90 -7.46 -6.59
C THR A 101 -9.43 -7.57 -6.61
N PHE A 102 -10.16 -6.55 -6.14
CA PHE A 102 -11.62 -6.53 -6.22
C PHE A 102 -12.12 -6.30 -7.66
N LYS A 103 -11.33 -5.63 -8.50
CA LYS A 103 -11.60 -5.45 -9.93
C LYS A 103 -11.38 -6.74 -10.72
N GLY A 104 -10.30 -7.48 -10.47
CA GLY A 104 -9.89 -8.64 -11.26
C GLY A 104 -10.28 -9.99 -10.67
N GLY A 105 -10.69 -10.02 -9.40
CA GLY A 105 -11.13 -11.24 -8.72
C GLY A 105 -12.30 -11.91 -9.44
N THR A 106 -12.34 -13.24 -9.39
CA THR A 106 -13.40 -14.13 -9.90
C THR A 106 -14.77 -13.93 -9.23
N LEU A 107 -15.02 -12.75 -8.68
CA LEU A 107 -16.35 -12.17 -8.48
C LEU A 107 -16.94 -11.87 -9.88
N GLY A 108 -17.17 -12.94 -10.66
CA GLY A 108 -17.96 -12.88 -11.87
C GLY A 108 -19.38 -12.40 -11.54
N ASP A 109 -20.20 -12.18 -12.57
CA ASP A 109 -21.58 -11.68 -12.49
C ASP A 109 -22.58 -12.54 -11.68
N ARG A 110 -22.09 -13.44 -10.84
CA ARG A 110 -22.87 -14.28 -9.92
C ARG A 110 -22.69 -13.75 -8.50
N HIS A 111 -23.81 -13.75 -7.76
CA HIS A 111 -23.89 -13.38 -6.34
C HIS A 111 -22.62 -13.80 -5.59
N ALA A 112 -21.85 -12.82 -5.13
CA ALA A 112 -20.61 -13.04 -4.41
C ALA A 112 -20.88 -13.87 -3.16
N THR A 113 -20.42 -15.12 -3.16
CA THR A 113 -20.55 -15.97 -1.98
C THR A 113 -19.44 -15.59 -1.00
N PRO A 114 -19.64 -15.67 0.33
CA PRO A 114 -18.55 -15.46 1.29
C PRO A 114 -17.31 -16.37 1.07
N ALA A 115 -17.45 -17.44 0.30
CA ALA A 115 -16.33 -18.26 -0.18
C ALA A 115 -15.47 -17.55 -1.23
N ASP A 116 -16.09 -16.81 -2.17
CA ASP A 116 -15.40 -16.07 -3.24
C ASP A 116 -14.62 -14.88 -2.67
N LEU A 117 -15.18 -14.24 -1.64
CA LEU A 117 -14.49 -13.18 -0.89
C LEU A 117 -13.21 -13.71 -0.24
N ARG A 118 -13.28 -14.88 0.40
CA ARG A 118 -12.09 -15.52 1.01
C ARG A 118 -11.04 -15.90 -0.04
N HIS A 119 -11.46 -16.41 -1.20
CA HIS A 119 -10.55 -16.72 -2.28
C HIS A 119 -9.86 -15.47 -2.85
N THR A 120 -10.62 -14.37 -2.97
CA THR A 120 -10.12 -13.07 -3.44
C THR A 120 -9.11 -12.47 -2.45
N LEU A 121 -9.40 -12.51 -1.15
CA LEU A 121 -8.46 -12.13 -0.09
C LEU A 121 -7.20 -13.01 -0.07
N GLY A 122 -7.33 -14.31 -0.33
CA GLY A 122 -6.19 -15.22 -0.45
C GLY A 122 -5.29 -14.87 -1.64
N ASN A 123 -5.89 -14.56 -2.80
CA ASN A 123 -5.15 -14.12 -3.98
C ASN A 123 -4.43 -12.77 -3.74
N PHE A 124 -5.10 -11.84 -3.06
CA PHE A 124 -4.51 -10.57 -2.63
C PHE A 124 -3.25 -10.78 -1.78
N LEU A 125 -3.32 -11.65 -0.76
CA LEU A 125 -2.16 -12.00 0.07
C LEU A 125 -1.02 -12.57 -0.79
N GLY A 126 -1.32 -13.40 -1.78
CA GLY A 126 -0.33 -13.93 -2.72
C GLY A 126 0.35 -12.83 -3.54
N ILE A 127 -0.43 -11.91 -4.12
CA ILE A 127 0.09 -10.78 -4.90
C ILE A 127 0.93 -9.84 -4.01
N LEU A 128 0.49 -9.59 -2.78
CA LEU A 128 1.17 -8.74 -1.80
C LEU A 128 2.54 -9.28 -1.42
N TRP A 129 2.62 -10.55 -1.00
CA TRP A 129 3.91 -11.16 -0.64
C TRP A 129 4.81 -11.34 -1.87
N GLY A 130 4.21 -11.63 -3.04
CA GLY A 130 4.92 -11.70 -4.31
C GLY A 130 5.59 -10.38 -4.67
N SER A 131 4.82 -9.28 -4.70
CA SER A 131 5.33 -7.95 -5.06
C SER A 131 6.35 -7.44 -4.05
N LEU A 132 6.14 -7.66 -2.75
CA LEU A 132 7.11 -7.33 -1.70
C LEU A 132 8.43 -8.08 -1.90
N GLY A 133 8.36 -9.39 -2.20
CA GLY A 133 9.54 -10.21 -2.48
C GLY A 133 10.31 -9.73 -3.71
N PHE A 134 9.60 -9.45 -4.81
CA PHE A 134 10.22 -8.89 -6.02
C PHE A 134 10.88 -7.54 -5.77
N GLY A 135 10.24 -6.64 -5.03
CA GLY A 135 10.80 -5.33 -4.68
C GLY A 135 12.07 -5.42 -3.85
N VAL A 136 12.10 -6.30 -2.84
CA VAL A 136 13.32 -6.56 -2.04
C VAL A 136 14.44 -7.12 -2.91
N LEU A 137 14.14 -8.07 -3.79
CA LEU A 137 15.13 -8.70 -4.66
C LEU A 137 15.75 -7.69 -5.64
N PHE A 138 14.93 -6.89 -6.32
CA PHE A 138 15.42 -5.84 -7.21
C PHE A 138 16.18 -4.74 -6.46
N GLY A 139 15.72 -4.33 -5.27
CA GLY A 139 16.44 -3.36 -4.44
C GLY A 139 17.80 -3.86 -3.98
N LEU A 140 17.91 -5.13 -3.59
CA LEU A 140 19.19 -5.77 -3.26
C LEU A 140 20.10 -5.90 -4.49
N ALA A 141 19.54 -6.26 -5.64
CA ALA A 141 20.29 -6.33 -6.89
C ALA A 141 20.83 -4.95 -7.31
N ALA A 142 20.03 -3.90 -7.21
CA ALA A 142 20.42 -2.52 -7.49
C ALA A 142 21.51 -2.02 -6.51
N SER A 143 21.37 -2.33 -5.22
CA SER A 143 22.39 -2.04 -4.19
C SER A 143 23.70 -2.78 -4.44
N PHE A 144 23.62 -4.05 -4.85
CA PHE A 144 24.78 -4.85 -5.19
C PHE A 144 25.49 -4.32 -6.45
N LEU A 145 24.71 -3.94 -7.48
CA LEU A 145 25.20 -3.32 -8.71
C LEU A 145 25.89 -1.98 -8.43
N THR A 146 25.28 -1.08 -7.66
CA THR A 146 25.91 0.21 -7.30
C THR A 146 27.16 0.02 -6.45
N LYS A 147 27.21 -1.00 -5.58
CA LYS A 147 28.41 -1.36 -4.81
C LYS A 147 29.54 -1.92 -5.66
N HIS A 148 29.25 -2.74 -6.68
CA HIS A 148 30.26 -3.40 -7.53
C HIS A 148 30.62 -2.65 -8.81
N ALA A 149 29.74 -1.78 -9.32
CA ALA A 149 29.95 -0.99 -10.54
C ALA A 149 30.93 0.18 -10.38
N ALA A 150 31.74 0.19 -9.31
CA ALA A 150 32.94 1.03 -9.18
C ALA A 150 32.72 2.56 -9.16
N PHE A 151 31.68 3.07 -8.47
CA PHE A 151 31.66 4.49 -8.07
C PHE A 151 32.70 4.81 -6.98
N HIS A 152 33.26 3.79 -6.31
CA HIS A 152 34.29 3.98 -5.28
C HIS A 152 35.61 4.55 -5.81
N SER A 153 35.94 4.33 -7.09
CA SER A 153 37.24 4.70 -7.66
C SER A 153 37.21 6.00 -8.48
N ARG A 154 36.03 6.46 -8.96
CA ARG A 154 35.84 7.75 -9.65
C ARG A 154 34.41 8.27 -9.41
N PRO A 155 34.19 9.29 -8.56
CA PRO A 155 32.85 9.84 -8.34
C PRO A 155 32.38 10.56 -9.62
N ARG A 156 31.41 9.97 -10.32
CA ARG A 156 30.69 10.59 -11.44
C ARG A 156 29.20 10.69 -11.06
N PRO A 157 28.79 11.72 -10.30
CA PRO A 157 27.43 11.82 -9.76
C PRO A 157 26.35 11.81 -10.86
N ALA A 158 26.66 12.27 -12.06
CA ALA A 158 25.74 12.23 -13.19
C ALA A 158 25.37 10.80 -13.64
N MET A 159 26.32 9.85 -13.62
CA MET A 159 26.04 8.45 -13.99
C MET A 159 25.26 7.73 -12.88
N GLU A 160 25.53 8.07 -11.61
CA GLU A 160 24.84 7.48 -10.46
C GLU A 160 23.36 7.87 -10.45
N VAL A 161 23.07 9.16 -10.66
CA VAL A 161 21.69 9.66 -10.78
C VAL A 161 21.01 9.08 -12.03
N ALA A 162 21.71 8.99 -13.17
CA ALA A 162 21.15 8.38 -14.38
C ALA A 162 20.81 6.90 -14.18
N LEU A 163 21.67 6.15 -13.48
CA LEU A 163 21.43 4.73 -13.20
C LEU A 163 20.27 4.53 -12.21
N MET A 164 20.19 5.37 -11.17
CA MET A 164 19.05 5.38 -10.24
C MET A 164 17.73 5.67 -10.96
N LEU A 165 17.71 6.65 -11.86
CA LEU A 165 16.54 6.99 -12.67
C LEU A 165 16.18 5.88 -13.66
N CYS A 166 17.15 5.26 -14.33
CA CYS A 166 16.90 4.16 -15.25
C CYS A 166 16.33 2.94 -14.53
N VAL A 167 16.88 2.57 -13.37
CA VAL A 167 16.36 1.46 -12.57
C VAL A 167 14.96 1.76 -12.04
N ALA A 168 14.72 2.98 -11.56
CA ALA A 168 13.39 3.41 -11.09
C ALA A 168 12.33 3.49 -12.21
N TYR A 169 12.74 3.74 -13.46
CA TYR A 169 11.83 3.75 -14.61
C TYR A 169 11.50 2.34 -15.11
N LEU A 170 12.41 1.39 -14.94
CA LEU A 170 12.25 0.00 -15.36
C LEU A 170 11.52 -0.89 -14.34
N SER A 171 11.46 -0.44 -13.09
CA SER A 171 10.71 -1.07 -11.99
C SER A 171 9.27 -0.60 -11.94
#